data_AF-A0A937WJH1-F1
#
_entry.id   AF-A0A937WJH1-F1
#
_cell.length_a   1.000
_cell.length_b   1.000
_cell.length_c   1.000
_cell.angle_alpha   90.00
_cell.angle_beta   90.00
_cell.angle_gamma   90.00
#
_symmetry.space_group_name_H-M   'P 1'
#
loop_
_entity.id
_entity.type
_entity.pdbx_description
1 polymer ?
#
loop_
_entity_poly.entity_id
_entity_poly.type
_entity_poly.pdbx_seq_one_letter_code
_entity_poly.pdbx_strand_id
1 'polypeptide(L)'
;MELKELVTKLIQQEFREWLVDLQFSGPFEEEDIDVDVILTERPEDLVDRSHRIRHYLREQDFDVLIDYLLSDDSAFSMQKKLSSD
;
A
#
# COMPACT_ATOMS: atom_id res chain seq x y z
N MET A 1 11.25 1.10 15.71
CA MET A 1 10.22 1.57 14.76
C MET A 1 9.69 0.34 14.09
N GLU A 2 8.39 0.11 14.16
CA GLU A 2 7.75 -1.10 13.62
C GLU A 2 7.68 -0.99 12.07
N LEU A 3 7.84 -2.08 11.33
CA LEU A 3 7.84 -2.08 9.85
C LEU A 3 6.61 -1.35 9.27
N LYS A 4 5.43 -1.59 9.86
CA LYS A 4 4.18 -0.88 9.53
C LYS A 4 4.29 0.64 9.64
N GLU A 5 4.92 1.15 10.70
CA GLU A 5 5.13 2.59 10.89
C GLU A 5 6.09 3.16 9.84
N LEU A 6 7.14 2.40 9.49
CA LEU A 6 8.09 2.80 8.46
C LEU A 6 7.42 2.90 7.09
N VAL A 7 6.72 1.84 6.68
CA VAL A 7 6.00 1.79 5.40
C VAL A 7 4.94 2.88 5.33
N THR A 8 4.18 3.08 6.40
CA THR A 8 3.20 4.19 6.50
C THR A 8 3.85 5.55 6.26
N LYS A 9 4.98 5.83 6.92
CA LYS A 9 5.69 7.11 6.76
C LYS A 9 6.19 7.32 5.33
N LEU A 10 6.75 6.27 4.70
CA LEU A 10 7.25 6.34 3.33
C LEU A 10 6.11 6.60 2.34
N ILE A 11 4.99 5.89 2.47
CA ILE A 11 3.83 6.09 1.59
C ILE A 11 3.22 7.47 1.81
N GLN A 12 3.09 7.92 3.06
CA GLN A 12 2.61 9.28 3.36
C GLN A 12 3.55 10.37 2.84
N GLN A 13 4.86 10.12 2.76
CA GLN A 13 5.81 11.09 2.19
C GLN A 13 5.65 11.21 0.67
N GLU A 14 5.44 10.08 -0.02
CA GLU A 14 5.36 10.04 -1.48
C GLU A 14 3.96 10.32 -2.01
N PHE A 15 2.89 9.97 -1.28
CA PHE A 15 1.53 9.97 -1.81
C PHE A 15 0.53 10.83 -1.02
N ARG A 16 0.98 11.70 -0.11
CA ARG A 16 0.11 12.49 0.79
C ARG A 16 -1.10 13.12 0.10
N GLU A 17 -0.91 13.68 -1.08
CA GLU A 17 -1.93 14.44 -1.81
C GLU A 17 -3.05 13.55 -2.37
N TRP A 18 -2.75 12.28 -2.62
CA TRP A 18 -3.67 11.30 -3.21
C TRP A 18 -4.14 10.23 -2.23
N LEU A 19 -3.44 10.07 -1.10
CA LEU A 19 -3.65 8.97 -0.17
C LEU A 19 -5.00 9.10 0.54
N VAL A 20 -5.85 8.09 0.35
CA VAL A 20 -7.13 7.94 1.05
C VAL A 20 -6.96 7.09 2.29
N ASP A 21 -6.40 5.89 2.11
CA ASP A 21 -6.30 4.88 3.17
C ASP A 21 -5.14 3.91 2.90
N LEU A 22 -4.71 3.21 3.94
CA LEU A 22 -3.71 2.15 3.90
C LEU A 22 -4.27 0.91 4.58
N GLN A 23 -4.32 -0.20 3.85
CA GLN A 23 -4.75 -1.47 4.42
C GLN A 23 -3.57 -2.42 4.43
N PHE A 24 -3.30 -2.98 5.61
CA PHE A 24 -2.17 -3.86 5.84
C PHE A 24 -2.65 -5.30 6.06
N SER A 25 -2.12 -6.21 5.28
CA SER A 25 -2.37 -7.65 5.30
C SER A 25 -1.07 -8.43 5.55
N GLY A 26 -1.22 -9.73 5.84
CA GLY A 26 -0.08 -10.64 5.98
C GLY A 26 0.57 -10.69 7.37
N PRO A 27 1.74 -11.33 7.49
CA PRO A 27 2.62 -11.79 6.39
C PRO A 27 1.97 -12.87 5.49
N PHE A 28 2.38 -12.92 4.22
CA PHE A 28 1.92 -13.87 3.20
C PHE A 28 3.13 -14.40 2.42
N GLU A 29 3.08 -15.65 1.95
CA GLU A 29 4.17 -16.34 1.21
C GLU A 29 5.60 -15.98 1.67
N GLU A 30 6.27 -15.09 0.94
CA GLU A 30 7.66 -14.67 1.13
C GLU A 30 7.77 -13.20 1.56
N GLU A 31 6.65 -12.47 1.66
CA GLU A 31 6.62 -11.06 2.02
C GLU A 31 6.41 -10.83 3.53
N ASP A 32 7.19 -9.91 4.10
CA ASP A 32 7.06 -9.48 5.49
C ASP A 32 5.70 -8.83 5.76
N ILE A 33 5.16 -8.12 4.76
CA ILE A 33 3.86 -7.47 4.82
C ILE A 33 3.33 -7.15 3.42
N ASP A 34 2.01 -7.16 3.30
CA ASP A 34 1.28 -6.72 2.12
C ASP A 34 0.50 -5.44 2.45
N VAL A 35 0.52 -4.48 1.51
CA VAL A 35 -0.04 -3.14 1.69
C VAL A 35 -0.82 -2.70 0.47
N ASP A 36 -2.12 -2.56 0.64
CA ASP A 36 -2.99 -1.85 -0.30
C ASP A 36 -2.94 -0.35 -0.03
N VAL A 37 -2.48 0.40 -1.03
CA VAL A 37 -2.42 1.86 -1.02
C VAL A 37 -3.59 2.40 -1.82
N ILE A 38 -4.59 2.94 -1.12
CA ILE A 38 -5.81 3.43 -1.75
C ILE A 38 -5.63 4.91 -2.07
N LEU A 39 -5.71 5.25 -3.35
CA LEU A 39 -5.49 6.60 -3.88
C LEU A 39 -6.78 7.17 -4.48
N THR A 40 -6.95 8.48 -4.40
CA THR A 40 -8.06 9.19 -5.06
C THR A 40 -7.95 9.15 -6.58
N GLU A 41 -6.74 9.30 -7.11
CA GLU A 41 -6.40 9.21 -8.53
C GLU A 41 -4.98 8.67 -8.69
N ARG A 42 -4.63 8.28 -9.92
CA ARG A 42 -3.29 7.77 -10.23
C ARG A 42 -2.35 8.94 -10.55
N PRO A 43 -1.32 9.22 -9.72
CA PRO A 43 -0.34 10.24 -10.07
C PRO A 43 0.45 9.82 -11.32
N GLU A 44 0.82 10.78 -12.17
CA GLU A 44 1.55 10.53 -13.42
C GLU A 44 2.90 9.85 -13.17
N ASP A 45 3.55 10.16 -12.05
CA ASP A 45 4.83 9.64 -11.61
C ASP A 45 4.71 8.47 -10.61
N LEU A 46 3.57 7.77 -10.59
CA LEU A 46 3.32 6.63 -9.70
C LEU A 46 4.48 5.63 -9.71
N VAL A 47 4.95 5.24 -10.90
CA VAL A 47 6.01 4.22 -11.06
C VAL A 47 7.31 4.68 -10.38
N ASP A 48 7.68 5.94 -10.55
CA ASP A 48 8.91 6.48 -9.96
C ASP A 48 8.80 6.59 -8.44
N ARG A 49 7.64 7.01 -7.92
CA ARG A 49 7.35 7.02 -6.48
C ARG A 49 7.41 5.61 -5.88
N SER A 50 6.76 4.65 -6.53
CA SER A 50 6.76 3.24 -6.11
C SER A 50 8.16 2.64 -6.11
N HIS A 51 8.96 2.93 -7.14
CA HIS A 51 10.36 2.49 -7.18
C HIS A 51 11.19 3.04 -6.02
N ARG A 52 11.02 4.31 -5.63
CA ARG A 52 11.74 4.88 -4.48
C ARG A 52 11.41 4.16 -3.18
N ILE A 53 10.13 3.89 -2.92
CA ILE A 53 9.70 3.18 -1.71
C ILE A 53 10.27 1.75 -1.71
N ARG A 54 10.07 0.99 -2.79
CA ARG A 54 10.53 -0.40 -2.89
C ARG A 54 12.05 -0.51 -2.81
N HIS A 55 12.78 0.43 -3.42
CA HIS A 55 14.23 0.48 -3.33
C HIS A 55 14.68 0.68 -1.87
N TYR A 56 14.11 1.66 -1.18
CA TYR A 56 14.43 1.92 0.23
C TYR A 56 14.13 0.71 1.12
N LEU A 57 12.98 0.06 0.97
CA LEU A 57 12.61 -1.10 1.77
C LEU A 57 13.56 -2.29 1.54
N ARG A 58 13.94 -2.55 0.29
CA ARG A 58 14.92 -3.59 -0.05
C ARG A 58 16.32 -3.30 0.49
N GLU A 59 16.77 -2.04 0.50
CA GLU A 59 18.06 -1.68 1.11
C GLU A 59 18.09 -1.92 2.62
N GLN A 60 16.92 -2.01 3.26
CA GLN A 60 16.76 -2.35 4.68
C GLN A 60 16.44 -3.83 4.92
N ASP A 61 16.54 -4.68 3.89
CA ASP A 61 16.25 -6.12 3.93
C ASP A 61 14.79 -6.45 4.29
N PHE A 62 13.85 -5.57 3.91
CA PHE A 62 12.41 -5.84 4.01
C PHE A 62 11.83 -6.22 2.66
N ASP A 63 11.01 -7.27 2.64
CA ASP A 63 10.22 -7.65 1.47
C ASP A 63 8.75 -7.27 1.68
N VAL A 64 8.30 -6.28 0.91
CA VAL A 64 7.00 -5.64 1.11
C VAL A 64 6.26 -5.62 -0.21
N LEU A 65 5.11 -6.29 -0.26
CA LEU A 65 4.18 -6.15 -1.37
C LEU A 65 3.45 -4.81 -1.21
N ILE A 66 3.38 -4.04 -2.31
CA ILE A 66 2.64 -2.78 -2.33
C ILE A 66 1.80 -2.74 -3.60
N ASP A 67 0.49 -2.80 -3.41
CA ASP A 67 -0.51 -2.66 -4.45
C ASP A 67 -1.17 -1.28 -4.39
N TYR A 68 -1.46 -0.71 -5.56
CA TYR A 68 -2.02 0.64 -5.68
C TYR A 68 -3.41 0.55 -6.27
N LEU A 69 -4.42 0.89 -5.48
CA LEU A 69 -5.83 0.81 -5.82
C LEU A 69 -6.42 2.21 -5.92
N LEU A 70 -7.34 2.43 -6.85
CA LEU A 70 -8.11 3.66 -6.89
C LEU A 70 -9.34 3.55 -5.99
N SER A 71 -9.74 4.64 -5.35
CA SER A 71 -10.86 4.66 -4.40
C SER A 71 -12.18 4.18 -5.03
N ASP A 72 -12.39 4.51 -6.32
CA ASP A 72 -13.58 4.07 -7.07
C ASP A 72 -13.60 2.56 -7.33
N ASP A 73 -12.43 1.94 -7.47
CA ASP A 73 -12.28 0.49 -7.62
C ASP A 73 -12.33 -0.22 -6.24
N SER A 74 -11.85 0.45 -5.18
CA SER A 74 -11.80 -0.10 -3.83
C SER A 74 -13.18 -0.26 -3.17
N ALA A 75 -14.18 0.50 -3.63
CA ALA A 75 -15.57 0.40 -3.17
C ALA A 75 -16.18 -1.00 -3.41
N PHE A 76 -15.64 -1.78 -4.35
CA PHE A 76 -16.10 -3.15 -4.64
C PHE A 76 -15.59 -4.20 -3.64
N SER A 77 -14.48 -3.96 -2.92
CA SER A 77 -13.91 -4.94 -1.98
C SER A 77 -14.60 -4.98 -0.62
N MET A 78 -15.34 -3.93 -0.22
CA MET A 78 -16.06 -3.91 1.07
C MET A 78 -17.42 -4.63 1.04
N GLN A 79 -18.00 -4.93 -0.13
CA GLN A 79 -19.32 -5.60 -0.19
C GLN A 79 -19.26 -7.13 -0.06
N LYS A 80 -18.10 -7.79 -0.13
CA LYS A 80 -18.02 -9.26 -0.03
C LYS A 80 -17.96 -9.81 1.40
N LYS A 81 -17.84 -8.99 2.45
CA LYS A 81 -17.81 -9.47 3.85
C LYS A 81 -19.18 -9.51 4.56
N LEU A 82 -20.28 -9.22 3.87
CA LEU A 82 -21.62 -9.09 4.47
C LEU A 82 -22.68 -10.06 3.91
N SER A 83 -22.29 -11.14 3.23
CA SER A 83 -23.26 -12.07 2.61
C SER A 83 -22.92 -13.54 2.80
N SER A 84 -22.51 -13.92 4.01
CA SER A 84 -22.45 -15.33 4.42
C SER A 84 -22.80 -15.43 5.90
N ASP A 85 -24.07 -15.15 6.20
CA ASP A 85 -24.82 -15.84 7.26
C ASP A 85 -25.47 -17.09 6.63
#